data_AF-A0A368EX97-F1
#
_entry.id   AF-A0A368EX97-F1
#
_cell.length_a   1.000
_cell.length_b   1.000
_cell.length_c   1.000
_cell.angle_alpha   90.00
_cell.angle_beta   90.00
_cell.angle_gamma   90.00
#
_symmetry.space_group_name_H-M   'P 1'
#
loop_
_entity.id
_entity.type
_entity.pdbx_description
1 polymer ?
#
loop_
_entity_poly.entity_id
_entity_poly.type
_entity_poly.pdbx_seq_one_letter_code
_entity_poly.pdbx_strand_id
1 'polypeptide(L)'
;MEKNGDWGIAPPAASMYKMKYDCEAEAYAMSHAMSCDKELWTPEERPGYKENIHVLNTVQTTPEGAAQHAMAMWWSQLANYGVRTDMMYTPEIHASMTNKVSKFTKV
;
A
#
# COMPACT_ATOMS: atom_id res chain seq x y z
N MET A 1 9.28 13.65 8.58
CA MET A 1 7.92 13.78 9.12
C MET A 1 6.97 13.67 7.94
N GLU A 2 5.95 12.82 8.04
CA GLU A 2 5.04 12.56 6.90
C GLU A 2 3.82 13.48 6.96
N LYS A 3 3.41 14.02 5.82
CA LYS A 3 2.21 14.86 5.74
C LYS A 3 0.97 13.98 5.87
N ASN A 4 -0.03 14.45 6.61
CA ASN A 4 -1.29 13.76 6.84
C ASN A 4 -2.47 14.59 6.30
N GLY A 5 -2.59 14.68 4.98
CA GLY A 5 -3.62 15.51 4.32
C GLY A 5 -3.71 16.92 4.92
N ASP A 6 -4.91 17.31 5.31
CA ASP A 6 -5.21 18.58 5.99
C ASP A 6 -5.10 18.51 7.53
N TRP A 7 -4.75 17.33 8.07
CA TRP A 7 -4.58 17.10 9.52
C TRP A 7 -3.16 17.42 10.02
N GLY A 8 -2.30 17.96 9.17
CA GLY A 8 -0.94 18.36 9.50
C GLY A 8 0.07 17.24 9.29
N ILE A 9 0.82 16.89 10.34
CA ILE A 9 1.88 15.88 10.30
C ILE A 9 1.42 14.63 11.03
N ALA A 10 1.73 13.45 10.48
CA ALA A 10 1.46 12.18 11.14
C ALA A 10 2.21 12.11 12.49
N PRO A 11 1.54 11.66 13.57
CA PRO A 11 2.15 11.55 14.89
C PRO A 11 3.31 10.54 14.88
N PRO A 12 4.28 10.67 15.78
CA PRO A 12 5.38 9.71 15.91
C PRO A 12 4.84 8.33 16.32
N ALA A 13 5.36 7.28 15.69
CA ALA A 13 5.01 5.90 16.03
C ALA A 13 5.85 5.39 17.21
N ALA A 14 5.21 4.81 18.22
CA ALA A 14 5.90 4.26 19.39
C ALA A 14 6.59 2.91 19.10
N SER A 15 6.08 2.12 18.16
CA SER A 15 6.56 0.76 17.86
C SER A 15 6.34 0.39 16.40
N MET A 16 6.97 1.13 15.49
CA MET A 16 6.98 0.77 14.07
C MET A 16 8.08 -0.27 13.80
N TYR A 17 7.70 -1.47 13.37
CA TYR A 17 8.64 -2.56 13.13
C TYR A 17 9.37 -2.39 11.79
N LYS A 18 10.66 -2.76 11.76
CA LYS A 18 11.43 -2.79 10.52
C LYS A 18 11.02 -4.03 9.70
N MET A 19 10.61 -3.81 8.46
CA MET A 19 10.31 -4.90 7.53
C MET A 19 11.57 -5.73 7.21
N LYS A 20 11.36 -7.03 7.00
CA LYS A 20 12.35 -7.99 6.50
C LYS A 20 11.81 -8.61 5.21
N TYR A 21 12.69 -8.83 4.24
CA TYR A 21 12.34 -9.55 3.03
C TYR A 21 11.95 -11.00 3.33
N ASP A 22 10.91 -11.47 2.67
CA ASP A 22 10.39 -12.84 2.78
C ASP A 22 10.18 -13.41 1.38
N CYS A 23 10.92 -14.48 1.07
CA CYS A 23 10.86 -15.12 -0.24
C CYS A 23 9.52 -15.82 -0.50
N GLU A 24 8.81 -16.24 0.54
CA GLU A 24 7.47 -16.84 0.38
C GLU A 24 6.46 -15.77 -0.06
N ALA A 25 6.52 -14.58 0.56
CA ALA A 25 5.72 -13.43 0.15
C ALA A 25 6.01 -13.01 -1.30
N GLU A 26 7.28 -13.02 -1.71
CA GLU A 26 7.69 -12.75 -3.09
C GLU A 26 7.10 -13.77 -4.07
N ALA A 27 7.12 -15.06 -3.74
CA ALA A 27 6.59 -16.11 -4.60
C ALA A 27 5.08 -15.94 -4.86
N TYR A 28 4.29 -15.58 -3.83
CA TYR A 28 2.87 -15.24 -4.01
C TYR A 28 2.71 -13.98 -4.87
N ALA A 29 3.46 -12.92 -4.59
CA ALA A 29 3.38 -11.67 -5.35
C ALA A 29 3.73 -11.85 -6.83
N MET A 30 4.76 -12.64 -7.13
CA MET A 30 5.17 -12.97 -8.50
C MET A 30 4.09 -13.79 -9.21
N SER A 31 3.54 -14.80 -8.53
CA SER A 31 2.48 -15.64 -9.09
C SER A 31 1.23 -14.82 -9.42
N HIS A 32 0.88 -13.85 -8.58
CA HIS A 32 -0.21 -12.91 -8.86
C HIS A 32 0.13 -11.98 -10.02
N ALA A 33 1.31 -11.37 -10.04
CA ALA A 33 1.71 -10.49 -11.13
C ALA A 33 1.64 -11.19 -12.51
N MET A 34 1.85 -12.50 -12.56
CA MET A 34 1.73 -13.31 -13.78
C MET A 34 0.29 -13.52 -14.27
N SER A 35 -0.74 -13.45 -13.41
CA SER A 35 -2.15 -13.63 -13.83
C SER A 35 -2.65 -12.47 -14.70
N CYS A 36 -2.06 -11.28 -14.54
CA CYS A 36 -2.45 -10.04 -15.24
C CYS A 36 -3.91 -9.59 -15.05
N ASP A 37 -4.62 -10.08 -14.03
CA ASP A 37 -6.05 -9.77 -13.79
C ASP A 37 -6.30 -8.33 -13.26
N LYS A 38 -5.27 -7.69 -12.69
CA LYS A 38 -5.32 -6.33 -12.09
C LYS A 38 -6.27 -6.24 -10.89
N GLU A 39 -6.65 -7.36 -10.29
CA GLU A 39 -7.50 -7.42 -9.13
C GLU A 39 -6.68 -7.71 -7.86
N LEU A 40 -7.33 -7.73 -6.70
CA LEU A 40 -6.67 -8.20 -5.48
C LEU A 40 -6.95 -9.68 -5.34
N TRP A 41 -5.92 -10.45 -5.05
CA TRP A 41 -6.09 -11.84 -4.66
C TRP A 41 -6.86 -11.97 -3.35
N THR A 42 -7.64 -13.04 -3.23
CA THR A 42 -8.35 -13.38 -2.01
C THR A 42 -7.36 -13.78 -0.91
N PRO A 43 -7.76 -13.72 0.38
CA PRO A 43 -6.89 -14.16 1.47
C PRO A 43 -6.46 -15.63 1.36
N GLU A 44 -7.27 -16.49 0.74
CA GLU A 44 -6.98 -17.91 0.54
C GLU A 44 -5.86 -18.14 -0.47
N GLU A 45 -5.73 -17.26 -1.47
CA GLU A 45 -4.66 -17.32 -2.50
C GLU A 45 -3.30 -16.87 -1.96
N ARG A 46 -3.30 -16.13 -0.85
CA ARG A 46 -2.08 -15.62 -0.18
C ARG A 46 -2.20 -15.72 1.35
N PRO A 47 -2.21 -16.94 1.90
CA PRO A 47 -2.44 -17.17 3.33
C PRO A 47 -1.42 -16.41 4.18
N GLY A 48 -1.90 -15.66 5.18
CA GLY A 48 -1.04 -14.92 6.10
C GLY A 48 -0.50 -13.57 5.57
N TYR A 49 -0.65 -13.28 4.27
CA TYR A 49 -0.14 -12.05 3.66
C TYR A 49 -1.25 -11.05 3.30
N LYS A 50 -0.89 -9.76 3.28
CA LYS A 50 -1.72 -8.66 2.76
C LYS A 50 -1.08 -8.12 1.49
N GLU A 51 -1.88 -7.46 0.64
CA GLU A 51 -1.46 -7.11 -0.70
C GLU A 51 -1.75 -5.65 -1.06
N ASN A 52 -0.82 -5.04 -1.78
CA ASN A 52 -1.02 -3.82 -2.54
C ASN A 52 -0.66 -4.10 -4.01
N ILE A 53 -1.54 -3.74 -4.94
CA ILE A 53 -1.26 -3.80 -6.39
C ILE A 53 -1.02 -2.41 -6.95
N HIS A 54 -0.16 -2.33 -7.96
CA HIS A 54 0.06 -1.13 -8.77
C HIS A 54 0.25 -1.53 -10.23
N VAL A 55 -0.55 -0.94 -11.11
CA VAL A 55 -0.51 -1.24 -12.54
C VAL A 55 -0.01 0.00 -13.28
N LEU A 56 1.04 -0.17 -14.05
CA LEU A 56 1.52 0.85 -14.97
C LEU A 56 0.96 0.56 -16.36
N ASN A 57 0.36 1.58 -16.98
CA ASN A 57 -0.09 1.50 -18.36
C ASN A 57 1.05 1.78 -19.35
N THR A 58 2.27 1.32 -19.03
CA THR A 58 3.46 1.44 -19.87
C THR A 58 4.44 0.32 -19.55
N VAL A 59 5.12 -0.19 -20.58
CA VAL A 59 6.21 -1.16 -20.46
C VAL A 59 7.59 -0.50 -20.56
N GLN A 60 7.63 0.83 -20.73
CA GLN A 60 8.88 1.59 -20.88
C GLN A 60 9.46 1.99 -19.51
N THR A 61 9.59 1.02 -18.61
CA THR A 61 10.21 1.19 -17.28
C THR A 61 10.95 -0.08 -16.89
N THR A 62 11.98 0.07 -16.06
CA THR A 62 12.60 -1.09 -15.42
C THR A 62 11.73 -1.58 -14.26
N PRO A 63 11.88 -2.84 -13.82
CA PRO A 63 11.22 -3.35 -12.62
C PRO A 63 11.49 -2.49 -11.37
N GLU A 64 12.71 -1.99 -11.20
CA GLU A 64 13.09 -1.14 -10.07
C GLU A 64 12.37 0.21 -10.14
N GLY A 65 12.30 0.82 -11.33
CA GLY A 65 11.54 2.06 -11.54
C GLY A 65 10.05 1.86 -11.27
N ALA A 66 9.50 0.72 -11.68
CA ALA A 66 8.11 0.36 -11.42
C ALA A 66 7.83 0.19 -9.92
N ALA A 67 8.72 -0.49 -9.20
CA ALA A 67 8.64 -0.68 -7.75
C ALA A 67 8.75 0.65 -6.99
N GLN A 68 9.70 1.51 -7.37
CA GLN A 68 9.85 2.85 -6.78
C GLN A 68 8.59 3.70 -7.00
N HIS A 69 8.03 3.68 -8.20
CA HIS A 69 6.81 4.39 -8.50
C HIS A 69 5.61 3.84 -7.70
N ALA A 70 5.47 2.51 -7.61
CA ALA A 70 4.42 1.88 -6.81
C ALA A 70 4.49 2.31 -5.33
N MET A 71 5.69 2.25 -4.73
CA MET A 71 5.93 2.67 -3.36
C MET A 71 5.60 4.15 -3.14
N ALA A 72 6.04 5.04 -4.05
CA ALA A 72 5.73 6.47 -3.97
C ALA A 72 4.21 6.72 -4.04
N MET A 73 3.50 6.02 -4.92
CA MET A 73 2.05 6.14 -5.05
C MET A 73 1.32 5.65 -3.80
N TRP A 74 1.71 4.51 -3.25
CA TRP A 74 1.09 3.96 -2.04
C TRP A 74 1.36 4.86 -0.83
N TRP A 75 2.60 5.33 -0.68
CA TRP A 75 3.00 6.20 0.42
C TRP A 75 2.28 7.56 0.36
N SER A 76 2.17 8.15 -0.84
CA SER A 76 1.54 9.47 -1.04
C SER A 76 0.07 9.55 -0.63
N GLN A 77 -0.62 8.41 -0.46
CA GLN A 77 -2.03 8.41 -0.08
C GLN A 77 -2.28 9.14 1.23
N LEU A 78 -1.37 9.01 2.21
CA LEU A 78 -1.51 9.72 3.48
C LEU A 78 -1.39 11.23 3.28
N ALA A 79 -0.38 11.69 2.54
CA ALA A 79 -0.17 13.10 2.26
C ALA A 79 -1.32 13.74 1.46
N ASN A 80 -1.96 12.96 0.59
CA ASN A 80 -3.02 13.43 -0.31
C ASN A 80 -4.41 13.43 0.34
N TYR A 81 -4.74 12.38 1.09
CA TYR A 81 -6.11 12.17 1.59
C TYR A 81 -6.23 12.35 3.11
N GLY A 82 -5.14 12.08 3.83
CA GLY A 82 -5.11 12.12 5.27
C GLY A 82 -5.97 11.07 5.97
N VAL A 83 -5.67 10.90 7.25
CA VAL A 83 -6.48 10.18 8.23
C VAL A 83 -6.60 11.05 9.47
N ARG A 84 -7.60 10.77 10.30
CA ARG A 84 -7.77 11.48 11.57
C ARG A 84 -6.49 11.36 12.42
N THR A 85 -6.20 12.36 13.26
CA THR A 85 -4.92 12.49 13.98
C THR A 85 -4.63 11.36 14.96
N ASP A 86 -5.62 10.57 15.35
CA ASP A 86 -5.46 9.35 16.14
C ASP A 86 -5.02 8.14 15.31
N MET A 87 -4.82 8.30 13.99
CA MET A 87 -4.33 7.30 13.04
C MET A 87 -5.16 6.00 13.01
N MET A 88 -6.41 6.05 13.47
CA MET A 88 -7.30 4.89 13.51
C MET A 88 -7.83 4.58 12.12
N TYR A 89 -7.60 3.35 11.65
CA TYR A 89 -8.19 2.84 10.41
C TYR A 89 -9.58 2.25 10.67
N THR A 90 -10.62 3.04 10.40
CA THR A 90 -12.01 2.69 10.72
C THR A 90 -12.76 2.11 9.51
N PRO A 91 -13.93 1.45 9.70
CA PRO A 91 -14.76 0.98 8.59
C PRO A 91 -15.15 2.08 7.61
N GLU A 92 -15.35 3.33 8.08
CA GLU A 92 -15.66 4.48 7.23
C GLU A 92 -14.48 4.82 6.31
N ILE A 93 -13.26 4.79 6.83
CA ILE A 93 -12.03 4.97 6.02
C ILE A 93 -11.88 3.82 5.03
N HIS A 94 -12.19 2.59 5.44
CA HIS A 94 -12.11 1.43 4.56
C HIS A 94 -13.10 1.50 3.40
N ALA A 95 -14.33 1.95 3.65
CA ALA A 95 -15.40 2.10 2.67
C ALA A 95 -15.27 3.34 1.77
N SER A 96 -14.35 4.26 2.10
CA SER A 96 -14.15 5.51 1.34
C SER A 96 -13.75 5.24 -0.11
N MET A 97 -14.52 5.82 -1.04
CA MET A 97 -14.27 5.72 -2.48
C MET A 97 -13.40 6.87 -3.02
N THR A 98 -13.37 8.01 -2.32
CA THR A 98 -12.67 9.23 -2.76
C THR A 98 -11.34 9.45 -2.05
N ASN A 99 -11.28 9.15 -0.76
CA ASN A 99 -10.13 9.42 0.10
C ASN A 99 -9.51 8.10 0.57
N LYS A 100 -9.13 7.25 -0.39
CA LYS A 100 -8.70 5.87 -0.11
C LYS A 100 -7.22 5.81 0.26
N VAL A 101 -6.95 5.52 1.53
CA VAL A 101 -5.60 5.38 2.11
C VAL A 101 -5.18 3.93 2.35
N SER A 102 -5.95 2.97 1.85
CA SER A 102 -5.78 1.55 2.17
C SER A 102 -4.43 0.97 1.78
N LYS A 103 -3.70 1.58 0.83
CA LYS A 103 -2.37 1.09 0.43
C LYS A 103 -1.33 1.57 1.43
N PHE A 104 -1.34 2.86 1.77
CA PHE A 104 -0.46 3.46 2.79
C PHE A 104 -0.51 2.70 4.12
N THR A 105 -1.70 2.28 4.57
CA THR A 105 -1.87 1.60 5.87
C THR A 105 -1.21 0.22 5.95
N LYS A 106 -0.65 -0.29 4.84
CA LYS A 106 0.06 -1.57 4.74
C LYS A 106 1.54 -1.42 4.34
N VAL A 107 2.04 -0.19 4.17
CA VAL A 107 3.44 0.10 3.83
C VAL A 107 4.29 0.22 5.09
#